data_AF-A0A2P6SMT8-F1
#
_entry.id   AF-A0A2P6SMT8-F1
#
_cell.length_a   1.000
_cell.length_b   1.000
_cell.length_c   1.000
_cell.angle_alpha   90.00
_cell.angle_beta   90.00
_cell.angle_gamma   90.00
#
_symmetry.space_group_name_H-M   'P 1'
#
loop_
_entity.id
_entity.type
_entity.pdbx_description
1 polymer ?
#
loop_
_entity_poly.entity_id
_entity_poly.type
_entity_poly.pdbx_seq_one_letter_code
_entity_poly.pdbx_strand_id
1 'polypeptide(L)'
;MVEASYYLAQPQQFSMHDFYFNFATNVPVIIASVDYRLALEHRLPAAYDGAVEALHWIKTSQDDCLRDYADLSNCFLLRDYVWLLRAMTFVHSLKIGGLILIQQLFGGSRRTSSELRLVNDPILGISVCDLMWDLSLPLGVDRDHEYRNPMAGGDSNVFDKVKALGWRVLVSGSDGDPLIDVRLS
;
A
#
# COMPACT_ATOMS: atom_id res chain seq x y z
N MET A 1 4.58 12.05 -5.85
CA MET A 1 4.14 10.67 -5.50
C MET A 1 4.55 10.41 -4.08
N VAL A 2 3.62 9.94 -3.26
CA VAL A 2 3.87 9.61 -1.85
C VAL A 2 3.78 8.11 -1.72
N GLU A 3 4.74 7.52 -1.03
CA GLU A 3 4.83 6.09 -0.82
C GLU A 3 4.91 5.79 0.68
N ALA A 4 4.20 4.72 1.07
CA ALA A 4 4.48 4.04 2.32
C ALA A 4 4.88 2.61 2.05
N SER A 5 5.82 2.15 2.85
CA SER A 5 6.06 0.74 3.02
C SER A 5 5.81 0.34 4.48
N TYR A 6 4.90 -0.61 4.67
CA TYR A 6 4.75 -1.32 5.93
C TYR A 6 5.68 -2.52 5.93
N TYR A 7 6.66 -2.53 6.84
CA TYR A 7 7.72 -3.53 6.86
C TYR A 7 7.53 -4.55 7.99
N LEU A 8 7.59 -5.83 7.63
CA LEU A 8 7.68 -6.95 8.56
C LEU A 8 9.10 -7.45 8.78
N ALA A 9 10.03 -7.11 7.88
CA ALA A 9 11.45 -7.35 8.02
C ALA A 9 12.24 -6.39 7.12
N GLN A 10 13.37 -5.91 7.63
CA GLN A 10 14.32 -4.97 6.99
C GLN A 10 15.02 -5.42 5.67
N PRO A 11 14.99 -6.68 5.17
CA PRO A 11 15.73 -7.02 3.93
C PRO A 11 15.25 -6.32 2.64
N GLN A 12 14.06 -5.71 2.62
CA GLN A 12 13.51 -5.09 1.41
C GLN A 12 14.01 -3.66 1.15
N GLN A 13 14.68 -3.02 2.11
CA GLN A 13 15.03 -1.60 2.06
C GLN A 13 16.04 -1.26 0.94
N PHE A 14 17.01 -2.14 0.68
CA PHE A 14 17.95 -1.97 -0.43
C PHE A 14 17.28 -2.14 -1.81
N SER A 15 16.31 -3.06 -1.95
CA SER A 15 15.64 -3.30 -3.23
C SER A 15 14.62 -2.22 -3.62
N MET A 16 14.01 -1.55 -2.64
CA MET A 16 12.98 -0.54 -2.89
C MET A 16 13.57 0.84 -3.22
N HIS A 17 14.71 1.20 -2.63
CA HIS A 17 15.42 2.42 -2.97
C HIS A 17 15.75 2.49 -4.47
N ASP A 18 16.35 1.43 -5.01
CA ASP A 18 16.71 1.38 -6.43
C ASP A 18 15.48 1.40 -7.34
N PHE A 19 14.38 0.76 -6.92
CA PHE A 19 13.10 0.86 -7.62
C PHE A 19 12.60 2.32 -7.69
N TYR A 20 12.56 3.03 -6.56
CA TYR A 20 12.11 4.43 -6.52
C TYR A 20 13.05 5.37 -7.25
N PHE A 21 14.36 5.19 -7.13
CA PHE A 21 15.36 5.95 -7.86
C PHE A 21 15.20 5.76 -9.38
N ASN A 22 15.07 4.52 -9.84
CA ASN A 22 14.80 4.21 -11.25
C ASN A 22 13.44 4.77 -11.70
N PHE A 23 12.42 4.75 -10.84
CA PHE A 23 11.12 5.33 -11.17
C PHE A 23 11.20 6.86 -11.35
N ALA A 24 11.84 7.56 -10.41
CA ALA A 24 11.99 9.02 -10.44
C ALA A 24 12.93 9.53 -11.55
N THR A 25 13.85 8.69 -12.04
CA THR A 25 14.72 9.04 -13.18
C THR A 25 14.03 8.86 -14.53
N ASN A 26 13.04 7.97 -14.62
CA ASN A 26 12.31 7.69 -15.86
C ASN A 26 10.97 8.46 -15.96
N VAL A 27 10.43 8.93 -14.84
CA VAL A 27 9.17 9.67 -14.76
C VAL A 27 9.42 10.97 -14.00
N PRO A 28 8.96 12.14 -14.49
CA PRO A 28 9.16 13.43 -13.83
C PRO A 28 8.30 13.51 -12.56
N VAL A 29 8.80 12.94 -11.46
CA VAL A 29 8.08 12.81 -10.20
C VAL A 29 9.02 12.96 -9.01
N ILE A 30 8.50 13.55 -7.93
CA ILE A 30 9.13 13.52 -6.62
C ILE A 30 8.54 12.36 -5.83
N ILE A 31 9.40 11.55 -5.21
CA ILE A 31 9.00 10.45 -4.35
C ILE A 31 9.28 10.84 -2.90
N ALA A 32 8.22 10.96 -2.11
CA ALA A 32 8.30 11.00 -0.66
C ALA A 32 8.09 9.57 -0.15
N SER A 33 9.20 8.88 0.18
CA SER A 33 9.16 7.57 0.83
C SER A 33 9.17 7.77 2.33
N VAL A 34 8.22 7.16 3.03
CA VAL A 34 8.03 7.35 4.46
C VAL A 34 8.38 6.06 5.19
N ASP A 35 9.25 6.19 6.18
CA ASP A 35 9.68 5.08 7.03
C ASP A 35 8.74 4.97 8.23
N TYR A 36 7.95 3.88 8.28
CA TYR A 36 6.99 3.64 9.36
C TYR A 36 7.52 2.69 10.41
N ARG A 37 6.84 2.70 11.56
CA ARG A 37 7.07 1.76 12.65
C ARG A 37 6.90 0.31 12.15
N LEU A 38 7.82 -0.56 12.57
CA LEU A 38 7.85 -1.96 12.16
C LEU A 38 6.67 -2.75 12.74
N ALA A 39 6.13 -3.66 11.93
CA ALA A 39 4.96 -4.47 12.27
C ALA A 39 5.10 -5.30 13.55
N LEU A 40 6.31 -5.81 13.83
CA LEU A 40 6.60 -6.65 14.99
C LEU A 40 6.43 -5.91 16.33
N GLU A 41 6.75 -4.61 16.35
CA GLU A 41 6.61 -3.76 17.52
C GLU A 41 5.23 -3.10 17.55
N HIS A 42 4.65 -2.87 16.36
CA HIS A 42 3.41 -2.14 16.16
C HIS A 42 2.55 -2.78 15.05
N ARG A 43 1.67 -3.69 15.44
CA ARG A 43 0.62 -4.27 14.58
C ARG A 43 -0.26 -3.17 13.97
N LEU A 44 -0.92 -3.50 12.87
CA LEU A 44 -1.93 -2.64 12.25
C LEU A 44 -3.03 -2.29 13.28
N PRO A 45 -3.50 -1.04 13.32
CA PRO A 45 -3.37 0.02 12.31
C PRO A 45 -2.20 0.99 12.47
N ALA A 46 -1.19 0.72 13.30
CA ALA A 46 -0.18 1.73 13.64
C ALA A 46 0.56 2.35 12.43
N ALA A 47 0.87 1.54 11.42
CA ALA A 47 1.47 2.05 10.19
C ALA A 47 0.51 2.93 9.38
N TYR A 48 -0.79 2.70 9.49
CA TYR A 48 -1.81 3.50 8.82
C TYR A 48 -1.96 4.86 9.47
N ASP A 49 -1.85 4.93 10.79
CA ASP A 49 -1.87 6.20 11.51
C ASP A 49 -0.61 7.03 11.16
N GLY A 50 0.55 6.38 11.12
CA GLY A 50 1.77 7.01 10.61
C GLY A 50 1.60 7.51 9.18
N ALA A 51 0.93 6.73 8.31
CA ALA A 51 0.69 7.14 6.93
C ALA A 51 -0.08 8.45 6.87
N VAL A 52 -1.16 8.55 7.64
CA VAL A 52 -1.94 9.78 7.77
C VAL A 52 -1.10 10.95 8.31
N GLU A 53 -0.27 10.73 9.32
CA GLU A 53 0.66 11.74 9.85
C GLU A 53 1.61 12.26 8.76
N ALA A 54 2.10 11.38 7.89
CA ALA A 54 3.00 11.75 6.80
C ALA A 54 2.30 12.59 5.72
N LEU A 55 1.06 12.27 5.34
CA LEU A 55 0.28 13.14 4.43
C LEU A 55 0.05 14.51 5.05
N HIS A 56 -0.29 14.55 6.35
CA HIS A 56 -0.41 15.82 7.06
C HIS A 56 0.90 16.61 7.01
N TRP A 57 2.03 15.95 7.32
CA TRP A 57 3.35 16.56 7.28
C TRP A 57 3.66 17.11 5.89
N ILE A 58 3.50 16.34 4.81
CA ILE A 58 3.74 16.77 3.42
C ILE A 58 2.94 18.02 3.08
N LYS A 59 1.66 18.09 3.48
CA LYS A 59 0.81 19.26 3.24
C LYS A 59 1.31 20.51 3.97
N THR A 60 1.74 20.36 5.22
CA THR A 60 2.10 21.48 6.10
C THR A 60 3.59 21.81 6.10
N SER A 61 4.40 21.00 5.41
CA SER A 61 5.85 21.13 5.41
C SER A 61 6.27 22.44 4.76
N GLN A 62 7.32 23.06 5.32
CA GLN A 62 8.03 24.18 4.71
C GLN A 62 9.35 23.74 4.09
N ASP A 63 9.54 22.43 3.90
CA ASP A 63 10.70 21.87 3.22
C ASP A 63 10.86 22.47 1.83
N ASP A 64 12.07 22.97 1.55
CA ASP A 64 12.36 23.68 0.30
C ASP A 64 12.19 22.75 -0.92
N CYS A 65 12.48 21.45 -0.80
CA CYS A 65 12.30 20.51 -1.90
C CYS A 65 10.82 20.35 -2.26
N LEU A 66 9.96 20.14 -1.26
CA LEU A 66 8.52 20.06 -1.46
C LEU A 66 7.93 21.38 -1.97
N ARG A 67 8.35 22.51 -1.40
CA ARG A 67 7.83 23.83 -1.78
C ARG A 67 8.22 24.22 -3.21
N ASP A 68 9.48 23.99 -3.57
CA ASP A 68 10.05 24.54 -4.80
C ASP A 68 9.91 23.58 -6.00
N TYR A 69 9.76 22.27 -5.74
CA TYR A 69 9.75 21.26 -6.81
C TYR A 69 8.51 20.35 -6.83
N ALA A 70 7.71 20.27 -5.75
CA ALA A 70 6.56 19.35 -5.72
C ALA A 70 5.23 20.04 -6.07
N ASP A 71 4.49 19.44 -7.00
CA ASP A 71 3.09 19.80 -7.27
C ASP A 71 2.15 19.03 -6.32
N LEU A 72 1.84 19.64 -5.18
CA LEU A 72 0.90 19.08 -4.20
C LEU A 72 -0.56 19.07 -4.68
N SER A 73 -0.86 19.66 -5.83
CA SER A 73 -2.18 19.57 -6.48
C SER A 73 -2.35 18.31 -7.33
N ASN A 74 -1.25 17.58 -7.58
CA ASN A 74 -1.20 16.37 -8.39
C ASN A 74 -0.46 15.24 -7.67
N CYS A 75 -1.03 14.78 -6.56
CA CYS A 75 -0.45 13.70 -5.75
C CYS A 75 -0.99 12.32 -6.14
N PHE A 76 -0.12 11.32 -6.07
CA PHE A 76 -0.47 9.92 -6.26
C PHE A 76 0.07 9.10 -5.10
N LEU A 77 -0.70 8.12 -4.66
CA LEU A 77 -0.29 7.16 -3.64
C LEU A 77 0.24 5.89 -4.31
N LEU A 78 1.40 5.42 -3.88
CA LEU A 78 2.06 4.25 -4.45
C LEU A 78 2.06 3.07 -3.45
N ARG A 79 1.85 1.86 -3.98
CA ARG A 79 2.05 0.52 -3.39
C ARG A 79 1.16 0.09 -2.23
N ASP A 80 0.38 0.97 -1.62
CA ASP A 80 -0.38 0.55 -0.43
C ASP A 80 -1.86 0.96 -0.53
N TYR A 81 -2.71 -0.03 -0.83
CA TYR A 81 -4.17 0.09 -0.81
C TYR A 81 -4.70 0.54 0.55
N VAL A 82 -3.94 0.40 1.64
CA VAL A 82 -4.42 0.85 2.93
C VAL A 82 -4.33 2.37 3.10
N TRP A 83 -3.45 3.04 2.35
CA TRP A 83 -3.61 4.48 2.12
C TRP A 83 -4.97 4.79 1.53
N LEU A 84 -5.58 3.91 0.75
CA LEU A 84 -6.88 4.19 0.18
C LEU A 84 -7.97 4.26 1.25
N LEU A 85 -7.98 3.27 2.15
CA LEU A 85 -8.91 3.20 3.28
C LEU A 85 -8.82 4.44 4.18
N ARG A 86 -7.60 4.93 4.45
CA ARG A 86 -7.37 6.07 5.36
C ARG A 86 -7.25 7.43 4.66
N ALA A 87 -6.75 7.53 3.44
CA ALA A 87 -6.78 8.78 2.66
C ALA A 87 -8.22 9.23 2.38
N MET A 88 -9.19 8.31 2.36
CA MET A 88 -10.61 8.66 2.35
C MET A 88 -11.10 9.40 3.59
N THR A 89 -10.40 9.32 4.71
CA THR A 89 -10.68 10.18 5.88
C THR A 89 -9.90 11.50 5.79
N PHE A 90 -8.89 11.57 4.92
CA PHE A 90 -7.96 12.70 4.76
C PHE A 90 -8.08 13.47 3.42
N VAL A 91 -9.08 13.16 2.59
CA VAL A 91 -9.37 13.78 1.28
C VAL A 91 -9.49 15.31 1.29
N HIS A 92 -9.71 15.90 2.47
CA HIS A 92 -9.80 17.34 2.63
C HIS A 92 -8.42 18.03 2.68
N SER A 93 -7.33 17.27 2.76
CA SER A 93 -6.00 17.81 3.04
C SER A 93 -5.04 17.84 1.86
N LEU A 94 -5.07 16.87 0.95
CA LEU A 94 -4.22 16.84 -0.25
C LEU A 94 -5.05 16.42 -1.46
N LYS A 95 -4.80 17.05 -2.61
CA LYS A 95 -5.48 16.69 -3.85
C LYS A 95 -4.80 15.46 -4.46
N ILE A 96 -5.31 14.30 -4.07
CA ILE A 96 -4.87 13.02 -4.61
C ILE A 96 -5.59 12.81 -5.95
N GLY A 97 -4.82 12.62 -7.02
CA GLY A 97 -5.29 12.38 -8.38
C GLY A 97 -5.41 10.89 -8.74
N GLY A 98 -4.86 10.00 -7.91
CA GLY A 98 -4.94 8.57 -8.14
C GLY A 98 -4.06 7.70 -7.26
N LEU A 99 -4.13 6.40 -7.54
CA LEU A 99 -3.42 5.32 -6.87
C LEU A 99 -2.62 4.50 -7.88
N ILE A 100 -1.47 4.03 -7.45
CA ILE A 100 -0.63 3.10 -8.19
C ILE A 100 -0.40 1.89 -7.27
N LEU A 101 -1.10 0.80 -7.53
CA LEU A 101 -1.05 -0.44 -6.77
C LEU A 101 -0.13 -1.42 -7.50
N ILE A 102 1.09 -1.60 -6.99
CA ILE A 102 2.07 -2.54 -7.54
C ILE A 102 2.13 -3.75 -6.60
N GLN A 103 1.88 -4.95 -7.14
CA GLN A 103 2.01 -6.25 -6.46
C GLN A 103 1.44 -6.24 -5.03
N GLN A 104 0.13 -6.07 -4.93
CA GLN A 104 -0.55 -6.01 -3.64
C GLN A 104 -0.53 -7.36 -2.95
N LEU A 105 -0.17 -7.37 -1.67
CA LEU A 105 -0.13 -8.57 -0.84
C LEU A 105 -1.52 -8.97 -0.31
N PHE A 106 -2.60 -8.73 -1.07
CA PHE A 106 -3.95 -9.09 -0.60
C PHE A 106 -4.08 -10.59 -0.38
N GLY A 107 -5.05 -10.98 0.44
CA GLY A 107 -5.40 -12.38 0.60
C GLY A 107 -6.68 -12.54 1.40
N GLY A 108 -7.03 -13.80 1.63
CA GLY A 108 -8.16 -14.15 2.49
C GLY A 108 -7.90 -15.47 3.21
N SER A 109 -8.92 -15.99 3.88
CA SER A 109 -8.88 -17.34 4.46
C SER A 109 -8.80 -18.43 3.38
N ARG A 110 -9.51 -18.22 2.26
CA ARG A 110 -9.53 -19.14 1.12
C ARG A 110 -8.34 -18.88 0.19
N ARG A 111 -7.74 -19.96 -0.30
CA ARG A 111 -6.65 -19.88 -1.28
C ARG A 111 -7.15 -19.65 -2.69
N THR A 112 -6.46 -18.79 -3.41
CA THR A 112 -6.67 -18.62 -4.85
C THR A 112 -5.96 -19.71 -5.66
N SER A 113 -6.30 -19.80 -6.95
CA SER A 113 -5.62 -20.73 -7.86
C SER A 113 -4.14 -20.39 -8.04
N SER A 114 -3.77 -19.10 -8.10
CA SER A 114 -2.38 -18.65 -8.15
C SER A 114 -1.61 -19.02 -6.90
N GLU A 115 -2.19 -18.85 -5.70
CA GLU A 115 -1.54 -19.23 -4.44
C GLU A 115 -1.22 -20.74 -4.47
N LEU A 116 -2.19 -21.59 -4.83
CA LEU A 116 -1.98 -23.04 -4.90
C LEU A 116 -0.96 -23.45 -5.97
N ARG A 117 -0.99 -22.80 -7.13
CA ARG A 117 -0.07 -23.07 -8.25
C ARG A 117 1.38 -22.70 -7.90
N LEU A 118 1.57 -21.64 -7.13
CA LEU A 118 2.87 -21.06 -6.78
C LEU A 118 3.23 -21.28 -5.30
N VAL A 119 2.75 -22.37 -4.70
CA VAL A 119 2.97 -22.68 -3.27
C VAL A 119 4.46 -22.73 -2.88
N ASN A 120 5.32 -23.15 -3.81
CA ASN A 120 6.76 -23.27 -3.62
C ASN A 120 7.55 -22.09 -4.21
N ASP A 121 6.90 -20.93 -4.38
CA ASP A 121 7.61 -19.74 -4.85
C ASP A 121 8.77 -19.40 -3.89
N PRO A 122 10.01 -19.23 -4.41
CA PRO A 122 11.19 -19.03 -3.56
C PRO A 122 11.25 -17.65 -2.93
N ILE A 123 10.43 -16.68 -3.37
CA ILE A 123 10.45 -15.29 -2.93
C ILE A 123 9.23 -14.99 -2.03
N LEU A 124 8.02 -15.34 -2.50
CA LEU A 124 6.73 -15.10 -1.85
C LEU A 124 5.99 -16.41 -1.56
N GLY A 125 6.68 -17.40 -0.99
CA GLY A 125 6.05 -18.63 -0.54
C GLY A 125 4.83 -18.36 0.36
N ILE A 126 3.78 -19.17 0.21
CA ILE A 126 2.51 -18.96 0.93
C ILE A 126 2.72 -18.84 2.46
N SER A 127 3.59 -19.68 3.02
CA SER A 127 3.89 -19.69 4.46
C SER A 127 4.54 -18.37 4.92
N VAL A 128 5.38 -17.78 4.08
CA VAL A 128 5.99 -16.47 4.33
C VAL A 128 4.92 -15.40 4.32
N CYS A 129 4.04 -15.39 3.31
CA CYS A 129 2.93 -14.43 3.24
C CYS A 129 1.97 -14.55 4.43
N ASP A 130 1.70 -15.77 4.89
CA ASP A 130 0.85 -16.00 6.05
C ASP A 130 1.47 -15.50 7.34
N LEU A 131 2.75 -15.79 7.56
CA LEU A 131 3.50 -15.29 8.71
C LEU A 131 3.56 -13.76 8.70
N MET A 132 3.80 -13.18 7.52
CA MET A 132 3.80 -11.74 7.31
C MET A 132 2.47 -11.13 7.76
N TRP A 133 1.34 -11.68 7.33
CA TRP A 133 0.02 -11.20 7.73
C TRP A 133 -0.30 -11.47 9.21
N ASP A 134 0.08 -12.62 9.76
CA ASP A 134 -0.12 -12.95 11.17
C ASP A 134 0.61 -11.99 12.11
N LEU A 135 1.81 -11.55 11.73
CA LEU A 135 2.58 -10.56 12.49
C LEU A 135 2.07 -9.12 12.29
N SER A 136 1.35 -8.87 11.19
CA SER A 136 0.81 -7.55 10.84
C SER A 136 -0.54 -7.26 11.49
N LEU A 137 -1.45 -8.23 11.43
CA LEU A 137 -2.85 -8.01 11.79
C LEU A 137 -3.02 -7.81 13.30
N PRO A 138 -4.10 -7.16 13.75
CA PRO A 138 -4.47 -7.13 15.16
C PRO A 138 -4.52 -8.55 15.77
N LEU A 139 -4.25 -8.69 17.06
CA LEU A 139 -4.32 -9.99 17.71
C LEU A 139 -5.75 -10.53 17.72
N GLY A 140 -5.90 -11.82 17.37
CA GLY A 140 -7.18 -12.52 17.43
C GLY A 140 -8.10 -12.32 16.23
N VAL A 141 -7.67 -11.57 15.20
CA VAL A 141 -8.43 -11.46 13.95
C VAL A 141 -7.98 -12.53 12.96
N ASP A 142 -8.90 -12.88 12.05
CA ASP A 142 -8.61 -13.85 11.00
C ASP A 142 -8.03 -13.18 9.74
N ARG A 143 -7.84 -14.01 8.72
CA ARG A 143 -7.24 -13.60 7.46
C ARG A 143 -8.20 -12.87 6.52
N ASP A 144 -9.48 -12.83 6.86
CA ASP A 144 -10.49 -12.03 6.16
C ASP A 144 -10.71 -10.68 6.85
N HIS A 145 -9.79 -10.24 7.72
CA HIS A 145 -9.80 -8.87 8.22
C HIS A 145 -9.64 -7.86 7.06
N GLU A 146 -10.35 -6.73 7.13
CA GLU A 146 -10.41 -5.68 6.09
C GLU A 146 -9.04 -5.12 5.65
N TYR A 147 -8.04 -5.23 6.53
CA TYR A 147 -6.66 -4.82 6.27
C TYR A 147 -5.91 -5.72 5.29
N ARG A 148 -6.32 -6.99 5.20
CA ARG A 148 -5.76 -8.00 4.31
C ARG A 148 -6.69 -8.29 3.13
N ASN A 149 -7.98 -8.40 3.43
CA ASN A 149 -9.03 -8.73 2.47
C ASN A 149 -9.92 -7.50 2.22
N PRO A 150 -9.67 -6.73 1.16
CA PRO A 150 -10.46 -5.53 0.84
C PRO A 150 -11.93 -5.84 0.52
N MET A 151 -12.27 -7.11 0.30
CA MET A 151 -13.62 -7.57 -0.05
C MET A 151 -14.41 -8.12 1.15
N ALA A 152 -13.81 -8.25 2.33
CA ALA A 152 -14.44 -8.91 3.47
C ALA A 152 -15.41 -8.02 4.26
N GLY A 153 -15.25 -6.69 4.19
CA GLY A 153 -16.15 -5.73 4.82
C GLY A 153 -17.33 -5.41 3.91
N GLY A 154 -18.50 -6.01 4.18
CA GLY A 154 -19.72 -5.84 3.37
C GLY A 154 -20.30 -4.42 3.26
N ASP A 155 -19.71 -3.42 3.91
CA ASP A 155 -20.23 -2.04 3.94
C ASP A 155 -19.23 -1.00 3.37
N SER A 156 -19.65 -0.35 2.29
CA SER A 156 -18.99 0.75 1.56
C SER A 156 -17.73 0.35 0.79
N ASN A 157 -17.96 -0.06 -0.46
CA ASN A 157 -16.94 -0.33 -1.45
C ASN A 157 -16.00 0.88 -1.54
N VAL A 158 -14.79 0.74 -0.99
CA VAL A 158 -13.71 1.73 -1.04
C VAL A 158 -13.55 2.21 -2.48
N PHE A 159 -13.68 1.32 -3.45
CA PHE A 159 -13.64 1.65 -4.87
C PHE A 159 -14.80 2.54 -5.35
N ASP A 160 -15.98 2.48 -4.73
CA ASP A 160 -17.07 3.43 -5.04
C ASP A 160 -16.71 4.84 -4.59
N LYS A 161 -16.02 4.99 -3.45
CA LYS A 161 -15.50 6.29 -3.00
C LYS A 161 -14.38 6.78 -3.92
N VAL A 162 -13.45 5.91 -4.34
CA VAL A 162 -12.42 6.23 -5.36
C VAL A 162 -13.07 6.75 -6.63
N LYS A 163 -14.11 6.05 -7.10
CA LYS A 163 -14.87 6.41 -8.29
C LYS A 163 -15.58 7.74 -8.12
N ALA A 164 -16.23 7.98 -6.97
CA ALA A 164 -16.89 9.24 -6.65
C ALA A 164 -15.92 10.42 -6.59
N LEU A 165 -14.69 10.20 -6.12
CA LEU A 165 -13.62 11.19 -6.08
C LEU A 165 -12.94 11.39 -7.44
N GLY A 166 -13.25 10.57 -8.45
CA GLY A 166 -12.64 10.64 -9.78
C GLY A 166 -11.17 10.23 -9.81
N TRP A 167 -10.72 9.45 -8.83
CA TRP A 167 -9.33 9.00 -8.74
C TRP A 167 -9.04 7.94 -9.80
N ARG A 168 -7.88 8.08 -10.45
CA ARG A 168 -7.37 7.07 -11.39
C ARG A 168 -6.66 5.97 -10.60
N VAL A 169 -6.88 4.71 -10.96
CA VAL A 169 -6.21 3.57 -10.31
C VAL A 169 -5.43 2.79 -11.36
N LEU A 170 -4.13 2.66 -11.15
CA LEU A 170 -3.26 1.75 -11.89
C LEU A 170 -3.00 0.53 -11.01
N VAL A 171 -3.30 -0.67 -11.52
CA VAL A 171 -2.97 -1.94 -10.86
C VAL A 171 -1.94 -2.66 -11.73
N SER A 172 -0.83 -3.06 -11.13
CA SER A 172 0.23 -3.83 -11.78
C SER A 172 0.48 -5.13 -11.02
N GLY A 173 0.52 -6.24 -11.76
CA GLY A 173 0.79 -7.58 -11.23
C GLY A 173 1.51 -8.44 -12.27
N SER A 174 2.01 -9.59 -11.84
CA SER A 174 2.73 -10.55 -12.68
C SER A 174 2.11 -11.94 -12.53
N ASP A 175 2.07 -12.73 -13.61
CA ASP A 175 1.58 -14.12 -13.56
C ASP A 175 2.45 -15.05 -12.70
N GLY A 176 3.69 -14.62 -12.43
CA GLY A 176 4.61 -15.26 -11.48
C GLY A 176 4.37 -14.86 -10.03
N ASP A 177 3.40 -13.98 -9.74
CA ASP A 177 3.04 -13.57 -8.38
C ASP A 177 1.97 -14.51 -7.80
N PRO A 178 2.21 -15.17 -6.66
CA PRO A 178 1.22 -16.01 -6.00
C PRO A 178 -0.09 -15.29 -5.66
N LEU A 179 -0.09 -13.97 -5.57
CA LEU A 179 -1.22 -13.16 -5.11
C LEU A 179 -1.99 -12.48 -6.26
N ILE A 180 -1.64 -12.77 -7.52
CA ILE A 180 -2.24 -12.15 -8.71
C ILE A 180 -3.76 -12.38 -8.82
N ASP A 181 -4.28 -13.52 -8.35
CA ASP A 181 -5.69 -13.86 -8.46
C ASP A 181 -6.56 -13.22 -7.36
N VAL A 182 -5.97 -12.54 -6.38
CA VAL A 182 -6.73 -11.79 -5.38
C VAL A 182 -7.23 -10.51 -6.03
N ARG A 183 -8.34 -10.66 -6.77
CA ARG A 183 -8.94 -9.58 -7.57
C ARG A 183 -9.81 -8.69 -6.72
N LEU A 184 -9.61 -7.39 -6.93
CA LEU A 184 -10.59 -6.35 -6.63
C LEU A 184 -11.68 -6.47 -7.71
N SER A 185 -12.82 -7.08 -7.39
CA SER A 185 -13.94 -7.24 -8.33
C SER A 185 -14.79 -5.97 -8.42
#